data_AF-A0A9E3S9P6-F1
#
_entry.id   AF-A0A9E3S9P6-F1
#
_cell.length_a   1.000
_cell.length_b   1.000
_cell.length_c   1.000
_cell.angle_alpha   90.00
_cell.angle_beta   90.00
_cell.angle_gamma   90.00
#
_symmetry.space_group_name_H-M   'P 1'
#
loop_
_entity.id
_entity.type
_entity.pdbx_description
1 polymer ?
#
loop_
_entity_poly.entity_id
_entity_poly.type
_entity_poly.pdbx_seq_one_letter_code
_entity_poly.pdbx_strand_id
1 'polypeptide(L)'
;MQPESDKGVTLLKLARAEIAVKLGHKVDSPIEAGWLDEPGASFVTLTRYGELRGCIGTLEAHRPLGVDVRENALAAAFRDPRFMPLALAEFDDVRVEVSLLSASEPLRVASEQDALAVLRPNIDGVVFEYGHY
;
A
#
# COMPACT_ATOMS: atom_id res chain seq x y z
N MET A 1 3.05 -13.63 19.91
CA MET A 1 2.31 -13.03 18.79
C MET A 1 2.58 -11.54 18.81
N GLN A 2 3.76 -11.12 18.33
CA GLN A 2 4.19 -9.73 18.10
C GLN A 2 5.63 -9.76 17.53
N PRO A 3 5.77 -9.82 16.20
CA PRO A 3 6.91 -9.21 15.51
C PRO A 3 6.47 -8.24 14.38
N GLU A 4 5.19 -8.22 14.02
CA GLU A 4 4.65 -7.38 12.94
C GLU A 4 4.54 -5.89 13.30
N SER A 5 4.49 -5.54 14.60
CA SER A 5 4.32 -4.15 15.03
C SER A 5 5.48 -3.25 14.64
N ASP A 6 6.70 -3.79 14.52
CA ASP A 6 7.88 -2.99 14.19
C ASP A 6 8.01 -2.76 12.67
N LYS A 7 7.73 -3.80 11.86
CA LYS A 7 7.70 -3.68 10.40
C LYS A 7 6.59 -2.74 9.93
N GLY A 8 5.38 -2.89 10.48
CA GLY A 8 4.25 -2.03 10.16
C GLY A 8 4.54 -0.55 10.47
N VAL A 9 5.09 -0.26 11.65
CA VAL A 9 5.50 1.11 12.01
C VAL A 9 6.57 1.64 11.06
N THR A 10 7.53 0.80 10.65
CA THR A 10 8.57 1.17 9.70
C THR A 10 7.96 1.55 8.33
N LEU A 11 7.05 0.73 7.80
CA LEU A 11 6.37 0.99 6.52
C LEU A 11 5.53 2.28 6.57
N LEU A 12 4.80 2.51 7.67
CA LEU A 12 4.01 3.73 7.86
C LEU A 12 4.90 4.98 7.91
N LYS A 13 6.00 4.92 8.65
CA LYS A 13 6.98 6.01 8.70
C LYS A 13 7.62 6.25 7.34
N LEU A 14 7.95 5.19 6.61
CA LEU A 14 8.56 5.25 5.27
C LEU A 14 7.65 5.98 4.29
N ALA A 15 6.39 5.53 4.18
CA ALA A 15 5.40 6.13 3.30
C ALA A 15 5.13 7.60 3.67
N ARG A 16 4.94 7.90 4.97
CA ARG A 16 4.68 9.27 5.44
C ARG A 16 5.89 10.19 5.20
N ALA A 17 7.10 9.72 5.45
CA ALA A 17 8.33 10.47 5.22
C ALA A 17 8.50 10.82 3.74
N GLU A 18 8.24 9.89 2.83
CA GLU A 18 8.36 10.12 1.39
C GLU A 18 7.42 11.23 0.90
N ILE A 19 6.16 11.21 1.35
CA ILE A 19 5.19 12.26 1.05
C ILE A 19 5.64 13.60 1.66
N ALA A 20 6.12 13.59 2.91
CA ALA A 20 6.58 14.80 3.60
C ALA A 20 7.74 15.48 2.85
N VAL A 21 8.73 14.69 2.40
CA VAL A 21 9.87 15.20 1.62
C VAL A 21 9.38 15.84 0.32
N LYS A 22 8.43 15.21 -0.39
CA LYS A 22 7.86 15.77 -1.62
C LYS A 22 7.11 17.09 -1.39
N LEU A 23 6.53 17.27 -0.20
CA LEU A 23 5.87 18.50 0.23
C LEU A 23 6.84 19.57 0.77
N GLY A 24 8.14 19.28 0.83
CA GLY A 24 9.18 20.21 1.25
C GLY A 24 9.57 20.14 2.73
N HIS A 25 9.10 19.13 3.47
CA HIS A 25 9.56 18.89 4.84
C HIS A 25 10.94 18.24 4.84
N LYS A 26 11.72 18.54 5.89
CA LYS A 26 12.94 17.80 6.20
C LYS A 26 12.58 16.58 7.05
N VAL A 27 13.25 15.46 6.75
CA VAL A 27 13.17 14.23 7.55
C VAL A 27 14.57 13.94 8.08
N ASP A 28 14.67 13.67 9.38
CA ASP A 28 15.95 13.66 10.09
C ASP A 28 16.85 12.48 9.73
N SER A 29 16.30 11.37 9.25
CA SER A 29 17.09 10.19 8.87
C SER A 29 16.37 9.32 7.84
N PRO A 30 17.13 8.68 6.92
CA PRO A 30 16.58 7.66 6.06
C PRO A 30 16.11 6.46 6.89
N ILE A 31 14.97 5.90 6.51
CA ILE A 31 14.39 4.71 7.13
C ILE A 31 14.92 3.51 6.36
N GLU A 32 15.77 2.73 7.03
CA GLU A 32 16.50 1.61 6.45
C GLU A 32 16.27 0.35 7.27
N ALA A 33 16.03 -0.76 6.58
CA ALA A 33 15.99 -2.09 7.17
C ALA A 33 16.24 -3.11 6.05
N GLY A 34 17.13 -4.09 6.26
CA GLY A 34 17.54 -5.00 5.18
C GLY A 34 16.40 -5.80 4.54
N TRP A 35 15.28 -6.00 5.24
CA TRP A 35 14.10 -6.65 4.67
C TRP A 35 13.28 -5.76 3.71
N LEU A 36 13.58 -4.46 3.62
CA LEU A 36 13.00 -3.55 2.63
C LEU A 36 13.61 -3.76 1.23
N ASP A 37 14.78 -4.39 1.16
CA ASP A 37 15.46 -4.70 -0.10
C ASP A 37 14.89 -5.96 -0.77
N GLU A 38 14.13 -6.77 -0.03
CA GLU A 38 13.45 -7.94 -0.56
C GLU A 38 12.26 -7.54 -1.45
N PRO A 39 11.94 -8.34 -2.50
CA PRO A 39 10.77 -8.09 -3.33
C PRO A 39 9.48 -8.03 -2.50
N GLY A 40 8.63 -7.05 -2.78
CA GLY A 40 7.32 -6.93 -2.15
C GLY A 40 6.34 -6.11 -2.97
N ALA A 41 5.06 -6.34 -2.74
CA ALA A 41 3.96 -5.62 -3.35
C ALA A 41 3.11 -4.97 -2.26
N SER A 42 2.69 -3.72 -2.48
CA SER A 42 1.95 -2.97 -1.47
C SER A 42 0.91 -2.06 -2.09
N PHE A 43 -0.10 -1.74 -1.29
CA PHE A 43 -0.99 -0.60 -1.53
C PHE A 43 -0.76 0.44 -0.45
N VAL A 44 -0.69 1.72 -0.85
CA VAL A 44 -0.69 2.84 0.08
C VAL A 44 -2.00 3.58 -0.06
N THR A 45 -2.74 3.65 1.05
CA THR A 45 -4.02 4.33 1.13
C THR A 45 -3.88 5.56 2.02
N LEU A 46 -4.37 6.69 1.53
CA LEU A 46 -4.48 7.95 2.25
C LEU A 46 -5.93 8.19 2.59
N THR A 47 -6.20 8.50 3.85
CA THR A 47 -7.53 8.93 4.30
C THR A 47 -7.44 10.27 4.99
N ARG A 48 -8.48 11.09 4.87
CA ARG A 48 -8.61 12.38 5.55
C ARG A 48 -10.02 12.47 6.14
N TYR A 49 -10.10 12.67 7.46
CA TYR A 49 -11.35 12.68 8.22
C TYR A 49 -12.23 11.43 7.98
N GLY A 50 -11.60 10.27 7.80
CA GLY A 50 -12.30 9.00 7.54
C GLY A 50 -12.62 8.73 6.07
N GLU A 51 -12.46 9.72 5.19
CA GLU A 51 -12.75 9.59 3.76
C GLU A 51 -11.49 9.25 2.95
N LEU A 52 -11.66 8.51 1.86
CA LEU A 52 -10.57 8.19 0.94
C LEU A 52 -10.02 9.47 0.29
N ARG A 53 -8.69 9.64 0.32
CA ARG A 53 -7.97 10.79 -0.25
C ARG A 53 -6.98 10.41 -1.36
N GLY A 54 -6.68 9.12 -1.48
CA GLY A 54 -5.85 8.54 -2.52
C GLY A 54 -5.53 7.09 -2.19
N CYS A 55 -5.43 6.23 -3.20
CA CYS A 55 -5.01 4.84 -3.02
C CYS A 55 -4.39 4.33 -4.31
N ILE A 56 -3.11 3.93 -4.23
CA ILE A 56 -2.36 3.33 -5.33
C ILE A 56 -1.54 2.17 -4.78
N GLY A 57 -1.41 1.11 -5.58
CA GLY A 57 -0.58 -0.02 -5.25
C GLY A 57 -0.18 -0.84 -6.45
N THR A 58 0.58 -1.88 -6.16
CA THR A 58 1.04 -2.90 -7.10
C THR A 58 0.52 -4.26 -6.63
N LEU A 59 0.13 -5.13 -7.56
CA LEU A 59 -0.36 -6.47 -7.24
C LEU A 59 0.77 -7.50 -7.18
N GLU A 60 1.87 -7.27 -7.90
CA GLU A 60 2.99 -8.20 -8.01
C GLU A 60 4.29 -7.60 -7.49
N ALA A 61 5.09 -8.44 -6.83
CA ALA A 61 6.38 -8.05 -6.27
C ALA A 61 7.45 -7.96 -7.36
N HIS A 62 7.49 -6.84 -8.09
CA HIS A 62 8.41 -6.62 -9.21
C HIS A 62 9.61 -5.71 -8.87
N ARG A 63 9.69 -5.24 -7.62
CA ARG A 63 10.75 -4.36 -7.11
C ARG A 63 10.90 -4.53 -5.58
N PRO A 64 11.99 -4.01 -4.98
CA PRO A 64 12.17 -4.03 -3.53
C PRO A 64 11.00 -3.35 -2.80
N LEU A 65 10.56 -3.91 -1.67
CA LEU A 65 9.42 -3.43 -0.90
C LEU A 65 9.56 -1.97 -0.48
N GLY A 66 10.76 -1.56 -0.05
CA GLY A 66 11.01 -0.16 0.33
C GLY A 66 10.80 0.81 -0.82
N VAL A 67 11.19 0.43 -2.04
CA VAL A 67 10.96 1.22 -3.25
C VAL A 67 9.47 1.23 -3.61
N ASP A 68 8.81 0.08 -3.50
CA ASP A 68 7.38 -0.06 -3.81
C ASP A 68 6.51 0.84 -2.93
N VAL A 69 6.74 0.82 -1.61
CA VAL A 69 6.01 1.64 -0.65
C VAL A 69 6.22 3.14 -0.91
N ARG A 70 7.46 3.57 -1.20
CA ARG A 70 7.76 4.98 -1.50
C ARG A 70 7.04 5.45 -2.78
N GLU A 71 7.14 4.68 -3.86
CA GLU A 71 6.52 5.04 -5.14
C GLU A 71 4.98 5.03 -5.06
N ASN A 72 4.41 4.07 -4.35
CA ASN A 72 2.97 3.99 -4.16
C ASN A 72 2.46 5.09 -3.21
N ALA A 73 3.24 5.49 -2.20
CA ALA A 73 2.90 6.64 -1.35
C ALA A 73 2.88 7.96 -2.14
N LEU A 74 3.88 8.21 -2.99
CA LEU A 74 3.90 9.37 -3.88
C LEU A 74 2.77 9.31 -4.90
N ALA A 75 2.48 8.14 -5.46
CA ALA A 75 1.40 7.99 -6.40
C ALA A 75 0.03 8.22 -5.76
N ALA A 76 -0.23 7.65 -4.58
CA ALA A 76 -1.47 7.86 -3.84
C ALA A 76 -1.66 9.34 -3.46
N ALA A 77 -0.59 10.04 -3.07
CA ALA A 77 -0.66 11.45 -2.70
C ALA A 77 -0.83 12.39 -3.90
N PHE A 78 -0.18 12.11 -5.04
CA PHE A 78 -0.01 13.12 -6.10
C PHE A 78 -0.44 12.68 -7.50
N ARG A 79 -0.72 11.39 -7.71
CA ARG A 79 -0.97 10.82 -9.04
C ARG A 79 -2.23 9.95 -9.11
N ASP A 80 -2.99 9.80 -8.02
CA ASP A 80 -4.29 9.15 -8.06
C ASP A 80 -5.25 10.02 -8.89
N PRO A 81 -5.71 9.56 -10.08
CA PRO A 81 -6.46 10.40 -11.02
C PRO A 81 -7.84 10.81 -10.51
N ARG A 82 -8.31 10.20 -9.41
CA ARG A 82 -9.59 10.53 -8.77
C ARG A 82 -9.51 11.79 -7.92
N PHE A 83 -8.31 12.24 -7.56
CA PHE A 83 -8.10 13.34 -6.63
C PHE A 83 -7.08 14.35 -7.15
N MET A 84 -7.20 15.60 -6.68
CA MET A 84 -6.13 16.58 -6.87
C MET A 84 -4.89 16.19 -6.06
N PRO A 85 -3.68 16.56 -6.52
CA PRO A 85 -2.46 16.34 -5.75
C PRO A 85 -2.57 16.88 -4.33
N LEU A 86 -2.07 16.12 -3.35
CA LEU A 86 -2.14 16.47 -1.94
C LEU A 86 -1.47 17.81 -1.67
N ALA A 87 -2.17 18.73 -1.01
CA ALA A 87 -1.61 20.00 -0.61
C ALA A 87 -0.92 19.91 0.75
N LEU A 88 0.10 20.74 0.97
CA LEU A 88 0.83 20.82 2.23
C LEU A 88 -0.09 21.04 3.44
N ALA A 89 -1.09 21.91 3.31
CA ALA A 89 -2.04 22.22 4.37
C ALA A 89 -2.96 21.04 4.75
N GLU A 90 -3.07 20.00 3.92
CA GLU A 90 -3.87 18.81 4.21
C GLU A 90 -3.05 17.73 4.94
N PHE A 91 -1.72 17.80 4.87
CA PHE A 91 -0.83 16.67 5.20
C PHE A 91 -0.91 16.22 6.66
N ASP A 92 -1.10 17.16 7.59
CA ASP A 92 -1.21 16.85 9.02
C ASP A 92 -2.50 16.08 9.34
N ASP A 93 -3.56 16.26 8.55
CA ASP A 93 -4.84 15.58 8.71
C ASP A 93 -4.93 14.25 7.94
N VAL A 94 -3.93 13.94 7.11
CA VAL A 94 -3.90 12.70 6.33
C VAL A 94 -3.34 11.56 7.19
N ARG A 95 -4.14 10.50 7.29
CA ARG A 95 -3.72 9.20 7.80
C ARG A 95 -3.21 8.34 6.64
N VAL A 96 -2.06 7.72 6.85
CA VAL A 96 -1.45 6.75 5.93
C VAL A 96 -1.76 5.35 6.42
N GLU A 97 -2.12 4.48 5.49
CA GLU A 97 -2.23 3.03 5.67
C GLU A 97 -1.39 2.34 4.59
N VAL A 98 -0.71 1.26 4.97
CA VAL A 98 0.08 0.43 4.06
C VAL A 98 -0.40 -1.00 4.17
N SER A 99 -0.89 -1.56 3.06
CA SER A 99 -1.28 -2.95 2.93
C SER A 99 -0.17 -3.71 2.20
N LEU A 100 0.56 -4.55 2.94
CA LEU A 100 1.57 -5.44 2.39
C LEU A 100 0.88 -6.72 1.89
N LEU A 101 1.12 -7.09 0.63
CA LEU A 101 0.49 -8.25 0.01
C LEU A 101 1.37 -9.50 0.12
N SER A 102 0.73 -10.66 0.29
CA SER A 102 1.33 -11.94 -0.06
C SER A 102 1.40 -12.10 -1.58
N ALA A 103 2.20 -13.05 -2.06
CA ALA A 103 2.13 -13.46 -3.46
C ALA A 103 0.71 -13.90 -3.82
N SER A 104 0.24 -13.54 -5.01
CA SER A 104 -1.04 -13.99 -5.54
C SER A 104 -0.97 -15.47 -5.87
N GLU A 105 -2.04 -16.20 -5.59
CA GLU A 105 -2.15 -17.63 -5.87
C GLU A 105 -3.41 -17.88 -6.72
N PRO A 106 -3.31 -18.63 -7.84
CA PRO A 106 -4.47 -18.96 -8.66
C PRO A 106 -5.50 -19.78 -7.88
N LEU A 107 -6.73 -19.27 -7.81
CA LEU A 107 -7.84 -19.98 -7.19
C LEU A 107 -8.54 -20.90 -8.21
N ARG A 108 -8.31 -22.22 -8.10
CA ARG A 108 -8.92 -23.21 -8.99
C ARG A 108 -10.22 -23.74 -8.41
N VAL A 109 -11.35 -23.29 -8.94
CA VAL A 109 -12.70 -23.63 -8.50
C VAL A 109 -13.59 -23.90 -9.72
N ALA A 110 -14.54 -24.82 -9.60
CA ALA A 110 -15.43 -25.20 -10.72
C ALA A 110 -16.75 -24.42 -10.71
N SER A 111 -17.10 -23.79 -9.59
CA SER A 111 -18.32 -23.02 -9.41
C SER A 111 -18.12 -21.88 -8.40
N GLU A 112 -19.05 -20.93 -8.39
CA GLU A 112 -19.11 -19.88 -7.37
C GLU A 112 -19.25 -20.48 -5.96
N GLN A 113 -20.01 -21.56 -5.82
CA GLN A 113 -20.20 -22.21 -4.53
C GLN A 113 -18.89 -22.82 -3.99
N ASP A 114 -18.04 -23.35 -4.87
CA ASP A 114 -16.70 -23.82 -4.50
C ASP A 114 -15.81 -22.66 -4.07
N ALA A 115 -15.89 -21.51 -4.75
CA ALA A 115 -15.14 -20.31 -4.40
C ALA A 115 -15.52 -19.78 -3.01
N LEU A 116 -16.83 -19.69 -2.73
CA LEU A 116 -17.34 -19.24 -1.44
C LEU A 116 -16.98 -20.19 -0.29
N ALA A 117 -16.75 -21.47 -0.57
CA ALA A 117 -16.36 -22.46 0.43
C ALA A 117 -14.88 -22.32 0.88
N VAL A 118 -14.03 -21.70 0.06
CA VAL A 118 -12.57 -21.61 0.33
C VAL A 118 -12.10 -20.18 0.63
N LEU A 119 -12.78 -19.17 0.10
CA LEU A 119 -12.46 -17.77 0.38
C LEU A 119 -12.83 -17.40 1.81
N ARG A 120 -11.94 -16.66 2.48
CA ARG A 120 -12.13 -16.22 3.86
C ARG A 120 -12.35 -14.71 3.89
N PRO A 121 -13.58 -14.25 4.20
CA PRO A 121 -13.86 -12.82 4.33
C PRO A 121 -12.94 -12.14 5.34
N ASN A 122 -12.52 -10.90 5.04
CA ASN A 122 -11.61 -10.09 5.85
C ASN A 122 -10.19 -10.65 6.00
N ILE A 123 -9.83 -11.69 5.23
CA ILE A 123 -8.47 -12.26 5.19
C ILE A 123 -7.95 -12.22 3.76
N ASP A 124 -8.72 -12.77 2.81
CA ASP A 124 -8.26 -12.93 1.44
C ASP A 124 -8.63 -11.72 0.57
N GLY A 125 -7.63 -11.17 -0.14
CA GLY A 125 -7.85 -10.27 -1.27
C GLY A 125 -8.12 -11.07 -2.54
N VAL A 126 -9.04 -10.60 -3.38
CA VAL A 126 -9.42 -11.30 -4.62
C VAL A 126 -9.13 -10.40 -5.82
N VAL A 127 -8.44 -10.95 -6.80
CA VAL A 127 -8.24 -10.36 -8.12
C VAL A 127 -9.03 -11.18 -9.12
N PHE A 128 -9.86 -10.53 -9.93
CA PHE A 128 -10.54 -11.15 -11.06
C PHE A 128 -9.82 -10.73 -12.34
N GLU A 129 -9.56 -11.69 -13.22
CA GLU A 129 -8.95 -11.45 -14.53
C GLU A 129 -9.82 -12.13 -15.59
N TYR A 130 -10.19 -11.40 -16.64
CA TYR A 130 -10.91 -11.94 -17.78
C TYR A 130 -10.42 -11.34 -19.10
N GLY A 131 -9.59 -12.10 -19.81
CA GLY A 131 -9.01 -11.69 -21.08
C GLY A 131 -8.00 -10.56 -20.90
N HIS A 132 -8.32 -9.37 -21.39
CA HIS A 132 -7.47 -8.17 -21.28
C HIS A 132 -7.90 -7.22 -20.14
N TYR A 133 -8.82 -7.66 -19.28
CA TYR A 133 -9.43 -6.87 -18.21
C TYR A 133 -9.19 -7.51 -16.85
#